data_AF-X1MA71-F1
#
_entry.id   AF-X1MA71-F1
#
_cell.length_a   1.000
_cell.length_b   1.000
_cell.length_c   1.000
_cell.angle_alpha   90.00
_cell.angle_beta   90.00
_cell.angle_gamma   90.00
#
_symmetry.space_group_name_H-M   'P 1'
#
loop_
_entity.id
_entity.type
_entity.pdbx_description
1 polymer ?
#
loop_
_entity_poly.entity_id
_entity_poly.type
_entity_poly.pdbx_seq_one_letter_code
_entity_poly.pdbx_strand_id
1 'polypeptide(L)'
;MYIASFLEKHGYNIELIDLRDLDEDKWMNRIPLADIYGITATTPEYPLAVRIAYKLNDRDKKSLIVLGGVHATIEHENLDTVFDRVVIGEGEHSMLNLLKDFERGISKKYYVSPLIEDLDSLPFPARHLLPFDSVFNTNVCIKGEMATTIIATI
;
A
#
# COMPACT_ATOMS: atom_id res chain seq x y z
N MET A 1 -5.70 -1.46 -3.05
CA MET A 1 -7.18 -1.31 -2.99
C MET A 1 -7.88 -2.56 -2.46
N TYR A 2 -7.56 -3.77 -2.95
CA TYR A 2 -8.13 -5.02 -2.41
C TYR A 2 -7.85 -5.21 -0.91
N ILE A 3 -6.60 -5.00 -0.49
CA ILE A 3 -6.22 -4.96 0.93
C ILE A 3 -7.12 -4.02 1.73
N ALA A 4 -7.35 -2.78 1.27
CA ALA A 4 -8.19 -1.82 1.98
C ALA A 4 -9.62 -2.33 2.20
N SER A 5 -10.31 -2.74 1.13
CA SER A 5 -11.66 -3.31 1.22
C SER A 5 -11.71 -4.57 2.08
N PHE A 6 -10.65 -5.38 2.04
CA PHE A 6 -10.55 -6.58 2.86
C PHE A 6 -10.45 -6.22 4.35
N LEU A 7 -9.65 -5.22 4.71
CA LEU A 7 -9.52 -4.78 6.10
C LEU A 7 -10.78 -4.06 6.60
N GLU A 8 -11.46 -3.27 5.75
CA GLU A 8 -12.76 -2.67 6.08
C GLU A 8 -13.81 -3.74 6.40
N LYS A 9 -13.88 -4.82 5.60
CA LYS A 9 -14.73 -5.98 5.87
C LYS A 9 -14.43 -6.63 7.24
N HIS A 10 -13.22 -6.46 7.75
CA HIS A 10 -12.78 -6.95 9.06
C HIS A 10 -12.85 -5.89 10.18
N GLY A 11 -13.49 -4.73 9.92
CA GLY A 11 -13.79 -3.72 10.94
C GLY A 11 -12.71 -2.66 11.16
N TYR A 12 -11.68 -2.60 10.31
CA TYR A 12 -10.66 -1.56 10.40
C TYR A 12 -11.06 -0.31 9.61
N ASN A 13 -10.76 0.86 10.17
CA ASN A 13 -10.91 2.12 9.46
C ASN A 13 -9.68 2.36 8.57
N ILE A 14 -9.88 2.48 7.25
CA ILE A 14 -8.80 2.57 6.27
C ILE A 14 -8.96 3.83 5.44
N GLU A 15 -7.86 4.57 5.27
CA GLU A 15 -7.76 5.64 4.28
C GLU A 15 -6.74 5.26 3.21
N LEU A 16 -7.13 5.39 1.93
CA LEU A 16 -6.20 5.27 0.81
C LEU A 16 -5.69 6.65 0.42
N ILE A 17 -4.37 6.80 0.38
CA ILE A 17 -3.72 8.05 0.02
C ILE A 17 -3.02 7.90 -1.33
N ASP A 18 -3.38 8.74 -2.27
CA ASP A 18 -2.72 8.87 -3.56
C ASP A 18 -1.82 10.12 -3.55
N LEU A 19 -0.55 9.93 -3.90
CA LEU A 19 0.47 10.97 -3.94
C LEU A 19 1.00 11.26 -5.35
N ARG A 20 0.48 10.59 -6.39
CA ARG A 20 1.07 10.60 -7.75
C ARG A 20 1.19 11.99 -8.38
N ASP A 21 0.28 12.91 -8.05
CA ASP A 21 0.22 14.27 -8.59
C ASP A 21 0.50 15.35 -7.53
N LEU A 22 1.17 14.99 -6.43
CA LEU A 22 1.50 15.91 -5.35
C LEU A 22 3.00 16.11 -5.22
N ASP A 23 3.40 17.39 -5.16
CA ASP A 23 4.75 17.79 -4.78
C ASP A 23 5.09 17.27 -3.37
N GLU A 24 6.37 16.94 -3.15
CA GLU A 24 6.86 16.31 -1.93
C GLU A 24 6.58 17.12 -0.65
N ASP A 25 6.65 18.46 -0.73
CA ASP A 25 6.37 19.36 0.37
C ASP A 25 4.91 19.30 0.83
N LYS A 26 4.01 18.78 0.00
CA LYS A 26 2.58 18.65 0.29
C LYS A 26 2.19 17.28 0.83
N TRP A 27 3.04 16.26 0.75
CA TRP A 27 2.69 14.89 1.15
C TRP A 27 2.24 14.79 2.61
N MET A 28 2.95 15.43 3.54
CA MET A 28 2.62 15.35 4.97
C MET A 28 1.33 16.08 5.34
N ASN A 29 0.89 17.03 4.52
CA ASN A 29 -0.42 17.67 4.67
C ASN A 29 -1.54 16.76 4.15
N ARG A 30 -1.25 15.89 3.18
CA ARG A 30 -2.23 14.98 2.57
C ARG A 30 -2.43 13.70 3.38
N ILE A 31 -1.37 13.16 3.99
CA ILE A 31 -1.40 11.92 4.75
C ILE A 31 -1.87 12.23 6.19
N PRO A 32 -2.98 11.66 6.69
CA PRO A 32 -3.41 11.87 8.08
C PRO A 32 -2.44 11.25 9.08
N LEU A 33 -2.59 11.58 10.38
CA LEU A 33 -1.93 10.82 11.44
C LEU A 33 -2.60 9.45 11.59
N ALA A 34 -1.80 8.40 11.73
CA ALA A 34 -2.25 7.03 11.93
C ALA A 34 -1.25 6.24 12.78
N ASP A 35 -1.75 5.22 13.48
CA ASP A 35 -0.91 4.29 14.23
C ASP A 35 -0.05 3.42 13.31
N ILE A 36 -0.54 3.14 12.09
CA ILE A 36 0.11 2.28 11.11
C ILE A 36 0.02 2.92 9.72
N TYR A 37 1.14 2.98 9.02
CA TYR A 37 1.21 3.37 7.62
C TYR A 37 1.64 2.18 6.76
N GLY A 38 0.81 1.80 5.80
CA GLY A 38 1.17 0.81 4.79
C GLY A 38 1.64 1.48 3.50
N ILE A 39 2.84 1.14 3.02
CA ILE A 39 3.40 1.61 1.76
C ILE A 39 3.58 0.41 0.83
N THR A 40 3.00 0.48 -0.36
CA THR A 40 3.26 -0.48 -1.44
C THR A 40 4.32 0.08 -2.38
N ALA A 41 5.33 -0.72 -2.72
CA ALA A 41 6.35 -0.31 -3.69
C ALA A 41 6.69 -1.44 -4.67
N THR A 42 6.76 -1.08 -5.95
CA THR A 42 7.58 -1.81 -6.92
C THR A 42 9.05 -1.41 -6.77
N THR A 43 9.97 -2.17 -7.38
CA THR A 43 11.42 -1.89 -7.28
C THR A 43 11.83 -0.47 -7.68
N PRO A 44 11.36 0.11 -8.81
CA PRO A 44 11.70 1.50 -9.14
C PRO A 44 11.07 2.52 -8.18
N GLU A 45 9.97 2.19 -7.50
CA GLU A 45 9.31 3.06 -6.53
C GLU A 45 9.94 2.96 -5.12
N TYR A 46 10.77 1.95 -4.87
CA TYR A 46 11.34 1.70 -3.55
C TYR A 46 12.13 2.89 -2.95
N PRO A 47 13.00 3.60 -3.70
CA PRO A 47 13.67 4.79 -3.15
C PRO A 47 12.70 5.90 -2.72
N LEU A 48 11.56 6.01 -3.41
CA LEU A 48 10.49 6.93 -3.04
C LEU A 48 9.78 6.46 -1.77
N ALA A 49 9.47 5.16 -1.65
CA ALA A 49 8.88 4.58 -0.46
C ALA A 49 9.76 4.81 0.79
N VAL A 50 11.09 4.63 0.68
CA VAL A 50 12.04 4.90 1.76
C VAL A 50 11.97 6.37 2.19
N ARG A 51 11.97 7.30 1.23
CA ARG A 51 11.86 8.75 1.53
C ARG A 51 10.55 9.10 2.23
N ILE A 52 9.42 8.54 1.79
CA ILE A 52 8.13 8.73 2.44
C ILE A 52 8.18 8.17 3.87
N ALA A 53 8.72 6.97 4.06
CA ALA A 53 8.86 6.34 5.36
C ALA A 53 9.68 7.18 6.35
N TYR A 54 10.81 7.75 5.93
CA TYR A 54 11.59 8.64 6.81
C TYR A 54 10.81 9.87 7.24
N LYS A 55 10.05 10.51 6.33
CA LYS A 55 9.20 11.66 6.71
C LYS A 55 8.10 11.28 7.68
N LEU A 56 7.47 10.11 7.48
CA LEU A 56 6.45 9.61 8.39
C LEU A 56 7.05 9.32 9.78
N ASN A 57 8.21 8.66 9.81
CA ASN A 57 8.93 8.38 11.05
C ASN A 57 9.35 9.67 11.77
N ASP A 58 9.79 10.70 11.05
CA ASP A 58 10.13 12.00 11.65
C ASP A 58 8.91 12.76 12.16
N ARG A 59 7.76 12.57 11.52
CA ARG A 59 6.49 13.16 11.94
C ARG A 59 5.93 12.52 13.21
N ASP A 60 5.99 11.19 13.32
CA ASP A 60 5.57 10.46 14.52
C ASP A 60 6.39 9.17 14.70
N LYS A 61 7.23 9.15 15.74
CA LYS A 61 8.10 8.01 16.10
C LYS A 61 7.33 6.83 16.70
N LYS A 62 6.04 6.99 17.02
CA LYS A 62 5.18 5.92 17.56
C LYS A 62 4.47 5.13 16.46
N SER A 63 4.28 5.74 15.30
CA SER A 63 3.64 5.07 14.17
C SER A 63 4.50 3.94 13.64
N LEU A 64 3.86 2.85 13.27
CA LEU A 64 4.50 1.69 12.67
C LEU A 64 4.44 1.80 11.15
N ILE A 65 5.58 1.66 10.48
CA ILE A 65 5.68 1.78 9.02
C ILE A 65 5.85 0.40 8.40
N VAL A 66 4.92 0.01 7.52
CA VAL A 66 4.88 -1.29 6.85
C VAL A 66 5.24 -1.12 5.37
N LEU A 67 6.19 -1.91 4.89
CA LEU A 67 6.42 -2.06 3.45
C LEU A 67 5.75 -3.33 2.91
N GLY A 68 5.09 -3.21 1.76
CA GLY A 68 4.61 -4.34 0.98
C GLY A 68 4.85 -4.14 -0.53
N GLY A 69 4.25 -5.00 -1.34
CA GLY A 69 4.37 -4.96 -2.79
C GLY A 69 5.51 -5.82 -3.33
N VAL A 70 5.79 -5.65 -4.62
CA VAL A 70 6.74 -6.51 -5.35
C VAL A 70 8.14 -6.40 -4.76
N HIS A 71 8.61 -5.18 -4.44
CA HIS A 71 9.96 -5.00 -3.91
C HIS A 71 10.14 -5.67 -2.55
N ALA A 72 9.19 -5.49 -1.63
CA ALA A 72 9.18 -6.19 -0.35
C ALA A 72 9.21 -7.71 -0.54
N THR A 73 8.47 -8.22 -1.53
CA THR A 73 8.40 -9.67 -1.76
C THR A 73 9.75 -10.24 -2.20
N ILE A 74 10.45 -9.56 -3.10
CA ILE A 74 11.67 -10.10 -3.73
C ILE A 74 12.98 -9.68 -3.02
N GLU A 75 13.03 -8.53 -2.34
CA GLU A 75 14.23 -7.96 -1.72
C GLU A 75 14.06 -7.76 -0.19
N HIS A 76 13.16 -8.50 0.49
CA HIS A 76 12.90 -8.33 1.93
C HIS A 76 14.14 -8.44 2.83
N GLU A 77 15.19 -9.11 2.37
CA GLU A 77 16.46 -9.25 3.09
C GLU A 77 17.32 -7.98 3.04
N ASN A 78 17.09 -7.08 2.07
CA ASN A 78 17.91 -5.91 1.77
C ASN A 78 17.12 -4.58 1.90
N LEU A 79 16.20 -4.52 2.87
CA LEU A 79 15.37 -3.33 3.08
C LEU A 79 16.02 -2.32 4.03
N ASP A 80 15.65 -1.06 3.87
CA ASP A 80 16.03 0.03 4.76
C ASP A 80 15.42 -0.20 6.14
N THR A 81 16.17 0.15 7.19
CA THR A 81 15.78 -0.02 8.58
C THR A 81 14.55 0.79 9.00
N VAL A 82 14.15 1.80 8.21
CA VAL A 82 12.99 2.66 8.50
C VAL A 82 11.65 1.93 8.48
N PHE A 83 11.55 0.79 7.79
CA PHE A 83 10.33 0.00 7.77
C PHE A 83 10.28 -0.89 9.00
N ASP A 84 9.29 -0.73 9.88
CA ASP A 84 9.13 -1.55 11.08
C ASP A 84 8.69 -2.97 10.77
N ARG A 85 7.89 -3.15 9.71
CA ARG A 85 7.27 -4.40 9.30
C ARG A 85 7.28 -4.57 7.80
N VAL A 86 7.25 -5.82 7.35
CA VAL A 86 7.30 -6.16 5.94
C VAL A 86 6.25 -7.22 5.63
N VAL A 87 5.44 -6.96 4.61
CA VAL A 87 4.47 -7.91 4.04
C VAL A 87 5.07 -8.49 2.76
N ILE A 88 5.20 -9.81 2.71
CA ILE A 88 5.80 -10.58 1.61
C ILE A 88 4.68 -11.40 0.96
N GLY A 89 4.57 -11.31 -0.37
CA GLY A 89 3.50 -11.97 -1.11
C GLY A 89 2.15 -11.28 -0.95
N GLU A 90 1.09 -12.06 -0.78
CA GLU A 90 -0.28 -11.55 -0.68
C GLU A 90 -0.52 -10.71 0.59
N GLY A 91 -1.22 -9.59 0.40
CA GLY A 91 -1.29 -8.53 1.40
C GLY A 91 -2.49 -8.60 2.32
N GLU A 92 -3.60 -9.20 1.88
CA GLU A 92 -4.91 -9.15 2.54
C GLU A 92 -4.86 -9.81 3.93
N HIS A 93 -4.56 -11.10 3.97
CA HIS A 93 -4.44 -11.85 5.22
C HIS A 93 -3.19 -11.43 6.02
N SER A 94 -2.10 -11.10 5.34
CA SER A 94 -0.84 -10.70 5.98
C SER A 94 -1.00 -9.40 6.76
N MET A 95 -1.66 -8.40 6.17
CA MET A 95 -1.94 -7.13 6.82
C MET A 95 -2.98 -7.30 7.95
N LEU A 96 -4.00 -8.15 7.76
CA LEU A 96 -4.95 -8.46 8.84
C LEU A 96 -4.26 -9.10 10.05
N ASN A 97 -3.33 -10.04 9.82
CA ASN A 97 -2.55 -10.66 10.88
C ASN A 97 -1.63 -9.65 11.56
N LEU A 98 -1.01 -8.75 10.80
CA LEU A 98 -0.20 -7.66 11.33
C LEU A 98 -0.99 -6.75 12.27
N LEU A 99 -2.19 -6.32 11.86
CA LEU A 99 -3.04 -5.47 12.68
C LEU A 99 -3.44 -6.17 14.00
N LYS A 100 -3.84 -7.44 13.93
CA LYS A 100 -4.17 -8.23 15.13
C LYS A 100 -2.99 -8.39 16.07
N ASP A 101 -1.79 -8.58 15.53
CA ASP A 101 -0.56 -8.67 16.32
C ASP A 101 -0.21 -7.32 16.96
N PHE A 102 -0.39 -6.21 16.23
CA PHE A 102 -0.20 -4.87 16.75
C PHE A 102 -1.12 -4.58 17.95
N GLU A 103 -2.42 -4.90 17.84
CA GLU A 103 -3.38 -4.76 18.95
C GLU A 103 -2.99 -5.58 20.19
N ARG A 104 -2.28 -6.69 20.00
CA ARG A 104 -1.79 -7.57 21.07
C ARG A 104 -0.40 -7.19 21.58
N GLY A 105 0.24 -6.17 21.01
CA GLY A 105 1.62 -5.79 21.35
C GLY A 105 2.69 -6.79 20.87
N ILE A 106 2.38 -7.63 19.88
CA ILE A 106 3.31 -8.61 19.33
C ILE A 106 4.24 -7.91 18.31
N SER A 107 5.54 -8.08 18.53
CA SER A 107 6.57 -7.52 17.62
C SER A 107 7.14 -8.62 16.72
N LYS A 108 6.64 -8.68 15.48
CA LYS A 108 7.11 -9.62 14.45
C LYS A 108 7.48 -8.84 13.19
N LYS A 109 8.68 -9.01 12.63
CA LYS A 109 9.13 -8.23 11.45
C LYS A 109 8.39 -8.57 10.15
N TYR A 110 8.25 -9.87 9.84
CA TYR A 110 7.79 -10.35 8.55
C TYR A 110 6.40 -10.99 8.62
N TYR A 111 5.54 -10.63 7.68
CA TYR A 111 4.20 -11.19 7.51
C TYR A 111 4.07 -11.80 6.13
N VAL A 112 3.72 -13.08 6.11
CA VAL A 112 3.54 -13.88 4.90
C VAL A 112 2.28 -14.70 5.11
N SER A 113 1.44 -14.75 4.09
CA SER A 113 0.25 -15.61 4.07
C SER A 113 0.28 -16.49 2.81
N PRO A 114 -0.40 -17.64 2.84
CA PRO A 114 -0.60 -18.45 1.64
C PRO A 114 -1.28 -17.65 0.53
N LEU A 115 -1.10 -18.11 -0.71
CA LEU A 115 -1.82 -17.61 -1.88
C LEU A 115 -3.33 -17.73 -1.65
N ILE A 116 -4.05 -16.69 -2.08
CA ILE A 116 -5.51 -16.67 -2.02
C ILE A 116 -6.02 -17.48 -3.23
N GLU A 117 -6.50 -18.69 -2.97
CA GLU A 117 -6.99 -19.58 -4.03
C GLU A 117 -8.37 -19.15 -4.54
N ASP A 118 -9.26 -18.75 -3.64
CA ASP A 118 -10.61 -18.29 -3.96
C ASP A 118 -10.65 -16.75 -3.98
N LEU A 119 -10.49 -16.18 -5.17
CA LEU A 119 -10.57 -14.73 -5.38
C LEU A 119 -11.98 -14.18 -5.22
N ASP A 120 -13.02 -15.00 -5.41
CA ASP A 120 -14.42 -14.58 -5.24
C ASP A 120 -14.77 -14.36 -3.76
N SER A 121 -13.96 -14.90 -2.85
CA SER A 121 -14.07 -14.63 -1.42
C SER A 121 -13.71 -13.18 -1.03
N LEU A 122 -12.97 -12.48 -1.89
CA LEU A 122 -12.49 -11.13 -1.65
C LEU A 122 -13.58 -10.10 -1.97
N PRO A 123 -13.69 -9.02 -1.16
CA PRO A 123 -14.55 -7.92 -1.51
C PRO A 123 -14.04 -7.21 -2.78
N PHE A 124 -14.95 -6.54 -3.48
CA PHE A 124 -14.55 -5.64 -4.55
C PHE A 124 -13.58 -4.57 -4.04
N PRO A 125 -12.60 -4.16 -4.86
CA PRO A 125 -11.57 -3.22 -4.44
C PRO A 125 -12.20 -1.90 -3.99
N ALA A 126 -11.66 -1.30 -2.93
CA ALA A 126 -12.17 -0.09 -2.29
C ALA A 126 -12.03 1.19 -3.15
N ARG A 127 -12.69 1.25 -4.33
CA ARG A 127 -12.72 2.43 -5.22
C ARG A 127 -13.37 3.64 -4.59
N HIS A 128 -14.29 3.40 -3.65
CA HIS A 128 -14.99 4.45 -2.92
C HIS A 128 -14.10 5.23 -1.95
N LEU A 129 -12.89 4.74 -1.63
CA LEU A 129 -11.91 5.45 -0.80
C LEU A 129 -11.08 6.49 -1.56
N LEU A 130 -11.25 6.58 -2.88
CA LEU A 130 -10.49 7.48 -3.74
C LEU A 130 -11.43 8.43 -4.51
N PRO A 131 -11.00 9.69 -4.78
CA PRO A 131 -11.72 10.58 -5.70
C PRO A 131 -11.88 9.93 -7.07
N PHE A 132 -13.06 10.06 -7.70
CA PHE A 132 -13.38 9.41 -8.97
C PHE A 132 -12.30 9.65 -10.06
N ASP A 133 -11.82 10.88 -10.20
CA ASP A 133 -10.80 11.27 -11.18
C ASP A 133 -9.41 10.66 -10.92
N SER A 134 -9.14 10.19 -9.71
CA SER A 134 -7.88 9.50 -9.36
C SER A 134 -7.90 8.00 -9.67
N VAL A 135 -9.09 7.41 -9.72
CA VAL A 135 -9.30 6.00 -10.07
C VAL A 135 -9.17 5.78 -11.57
N PHE A 136 -9.59 6.76 -12.37
CA PHE A 136 -9.48 6.74 -13.82
C PHE A 136 -8.50 7.82 -14.27
N ASN A 137 -7.28 7.43 -14.61
CA ASN A 137 -6.42 8.34 -15.36
C ASN A 137 -6.98 8.44 -16.79
N THR A 138 -7.83 9.42 -17.03
CA THR A 138 -8.48 9.64 -18.33
C THR A 138 -7.50 10.09 -19.42
N ASN A 139 -6.26 10.42 -19.05
CA ASN A 139 -5.20 10.86 -19.95
C ASN A 139 -4.17 9.75 -20.15
N VAL A 140 -4.59 8.60 -20.65
CA VAL A 140 -3.64 7.58 -21.13
C VAL A 140 -2.99 8.13 -22.39
N CYS A 141 -1.87 8.83 -22.26
CA CYS A 141 -1.12 9.38 -23.38
C CYS A 141 0.22 8.67 -23.56
N ILE A 142 0.53 8.26 -24.78
CA ILE A 142 1.86 7.73 -25.15
C ILE A 142 2.50 8.73 -26.11
N LYS A 143 3.64 9.32 -25.70
CA LYS A 143 4.34 10.37 -26.46
C LYS A 143 3.47 11.61 -26.79
N GLY A 144 2.54 11.94 -25.89
CA GLY A 144 1.65 13.10 -26.05
C GLY A 144 0.37 12.84 -26.84
N GLU A 145 0.19 11.64 -27.40
CA GLU A 145 -1.01 11.24 -28.13
C GLU A 145 -1.94 10.42 -27.24
N MET A 146 -3.24 10.69 -27.31
CA MET A 146 -4.27 9.88 -26.65
C MET A 146 -4.16 8.43 -27.12
N ALA A 147 -4.00 7.52 -26.17
CA ALA A 147 -3.95 6.09 -26.38
C ALA A 147 -5.13 5.43 -25.68
N THR A 148 -5.53 4.26 -26.18
CA THR A 148 -6.56 3.43 -25.56
C THR A 148 -6.05 2.01 -25.38
N THR A 149 -6.65 1.27 -24.47
CA THR A 149 -6.33 -0.14 -24.23
C THR A 149 -7.24 -1.01 -25.09
N ILE A 150 -6.65 -1.92 -25.86
CA ILE A 150 -7.37 -2.92 -26.64
C ILE A 150 -7.19 -4.28 -25.95
N ILE A 151 -8.30 -4.97 -25.70
CA ILE A 151 -8.30 -6.41 -25.37
C ILE A 151 -8.68 -7.13 -26.66
N ALA A 152 -7.80 -7.98 -27.17
CA ALA A 152 -8.05 -8.77 -28.38
C ALA A 152 -7.94 -10.26 -28.06
N THR A 153 -8.85 -11.06 -28.61
CA THR A 153 -8.76 -12.52 -28.64
C THR A 153 -8.31 -12.93 -30.04
N ILE A 154 -7.39 -13.90 -30.11
CA ILE A 154 -6.98 -14.57 -31.35
C ILE A 154 -7.49 -15.99 -31.36
#